data_AF-A0A916ZE20-F1
#
_entry.id   AF-A0A916ZE20-F1
#
_cell.length_a   1.000
_cell.length_b   1.000
_cell.length_c   1.000
_cell.angle_alpha   90.00
_cell.angle_beta   90.00
_cell.angle_gamma   90.00
#
_symmetry.space_group_name_H-M   'P 1'
#
loop_
_entity.id
_entity.type
_entity.pdbx_description
1 polymer ?
#
loop_
_entity_poly.entity_id
_entity_poly.type
_entity_poly.pdbx_seq_one_letter_code
_entity_poly.pdbx_strand_id
1 'polypeptide(L)'
;MKRLTTIFLAVVALLGSACSTARQSPPPPRAQSALDRMERVALAANRCWFRSKDPAFSGYSLAPELSSFSGRPRILLVPKGRPEAKPLLVVEGRDGSSEIATYGPVMDGALAARVSGDIRRWNGGATGCSA
;
A
#
# COMPACT_ATOMS: atom_id res chain seq x y z
N MET A 1 -53.85 35.58 65.49
CA MET A 1 -52.81 35.17 66.45
C MET A 1 -51.79 34.29 65.73
N LYS A 2 -50.51 34.67 65.83
CA LYS A 2 -49.30 34.17 65.12
C LYS A 2 -49.12 32.65 65.08
N ARG A 3 -48.70 32.09 63.92
CA ARG A 3 -47.56 31.15 63.70
C ARG A 3 -47.10 31.29 62.23
N LEU A 4 -46.01 32.02 61.95
CA LEU A 4 -44.63 31.56 61.70
C LEU A 4 -44.45 30.60 60.50
N THR A 5 -43.88 31.16 59.42
CA THR A 5 -42.63 30.75 58.75
C THR A 5 -42.47 29.29 58.34
N THR A 6 -42.25 29.00 57.04
CA THR A 6 -40.99 28.44 56.52
C THR A 6 -40.97 28.50 54.98
N ILE A 7 -39.96 29.21 54.47
CA ILE A 7 -39.52 29.27 53.07
C ILE A 7 -38.49 28.13 52.85
N PHE A 8 -38.34 27.68 51.60
CA PHE A 8 -37.13 27.11 50.95
C PHE A 8 -37.02 25.60 50.65
N LEU A 9 -36.61 25.34 49.38
CA LEU A 9 -35.81 24.23 48.83
C LEU A 9 -36.49 22.82 48.78
N ALA A 10 -36.35 21.97 47.75
CA ALA A 10 -35.27 21.80 46.81
C ALA A 10 -35.70 21.03 45.54
N VAL A 11 -35.18 21.49 44.41
CA VAL A 11 -34.64 20.73 43.26
C VAL A 11 -34.99 19.23 43.21
N VAL A 12 -35.90 18.85 42.31
CA VAL A 12 -36.03 17.45 41.85
C VAL A 12 -35.22 17.28 40.58
N ALA A 13 -34.22 16.42 40.68
CA ALA A 13 -33.19 16.15 39.69
C ALA A 13 -33.75 15.56 38.39
N LEU A 14 -33.51 16.25 37.28
CA LEU A 14 -33.51 15.65 35.94
C LEU A 14 -32.31 14.72 35.82
N LEU A 15 -32.52 13.42 36.05
CA LEU A 15 -31.54 12.39 35.69
C LEU A 15 -31.55 12.22 34.17
N GLY A 16 -30.74 13.01 33.48
CA GLY A 16 -30.41 12.79 32.08
C GLY A 16 -29.55 11.54 31.96
N SER A 17 -30.10 10.47 31.40
CA SER A 17 -29.33 9.31 30.95
C SER A 17 -28.42 9.71 29.78
N ALA A 18 -27.22 10.17 30.11
CA ALA A 18 -26.14 10.32 29.15
C ALA A 18 -25.59 8.92 28.80
N CYS A 19 -26.24 8.23 27.86
CA CYS A 19 -25.62 7.11 27.16
C CYS A 19 -24.46 7.67 26.32
N SER A 20 -23.29 7.83 26.94
CA SER A 20 -22.05 8.08 26.22
C SER A 20 -21.71 6.80 25.48
N THR A 21 -22.09 6.71 24.21
CA THR A 21 -21.48 5.73 23.30
C THR A 21 -20.00 6.06 23.28
N ALA A 22 -19.17 5.22 23.89
CA ALA A 22 -17.74 5.35 23.77
C ALA A 22 -17.44 5.25 22.27
N ARG A 23 -16.97 6.34 21.65
CA ARG A 23 -16.46 6.30 20.28
C ARG A 23 -15.23 5.40 20.32
N GLN A 24 -15.44 4.13 19.98
CA GLN A 24 -14.34 3.23 19.70
C GLN A 24 -13.53 3.89 18.59
N SER A 25 -12.29 4.26 18.91
CA SER A 25 -11.37 4.72 17.87
C SER A 25 -11.27 3.60 16.84
N PRO A 26 -11.41 3.90 15.54
CA PRO A 26 -11.25 2.87 14.51
C PRO A 26 -9.91 2.18 14.71
N PRO A 27 -9.85 0.83 14.60
CA PRO A 27 -8.60 0.11 14.73
C PRO A 27 -7.58 0.72 13.76
N PRO A 28 -6.28 0.77 14.13
CA PRO A 28 -5.27 1.28 13.23
C PRO A 28 -5.38 0.52 11.90
N PRO A 29 -5.27 1.22 10.75
CA PRO A 29 -5.36 0.57 9.44
C PRO A 29 -4.34 -0.58 9.44
N ARG A 30 -4.81 -1.79 9.07
CA ARG A 30 -3.91 -2.95 8.96
C ARG A 30 -2.77 -2.55 8.04
N ALA A 31 -1.54 -2.65 8.53
CA ALA A 31 -0.37 -2.41 7.71
C ALA A 31 -0.48 -3.32 6.49
N GLN A 32 -0.55 -2.71 5.31
CA GLN A 32 -0.75 -3.45 4.08
C GLN A 32 0.44 -4.37 3.86
N SER A 33 0.18 -5.67 3.68
CA SER A 33 1.23 -6.68 3.63
C SER A 33 2.18 -6.39 2.46
N ALA A 34 3.43 -6.86 2.55
CA ALA A 34 4.33 -6.76 1.41
C ALA A 34 3.75 -7.45 0.18
N LEU A 35 3.00 -8.55 0.39
CA LEU A 35 2.31 -9.27 -0.66
C LEU A 35 1.28 -8.38 -1.37
N ASP A 36 0.37 -7.76 -0.63
CA ASP A 36 -0.67 -6.89 -1.20
C ASP A 36 -0.05 -5.74 -2.00
N ARG A 37 1.05 -5.15 -1.50
CA ARG A 37 1.75 -4.08 -2.21
C ARG A 37 2.41 -4.59 -3.48
N MET A 38 3.12 -5.70 -3.40
CA MET A 38 3.85 -6.26 -4.54
C MET A 38 2.91 -6.85 -5.61
N GLU A 39 1.73 -7.36 -5.23
CA GLU A 39 0.66 -7.74 -6.16
C GLU A 39 0.17 -6.53 -6.96
N ARG A 40 -0.09 -5.40 -6.30
CA ARG A 40 -0.47 -4.17 -7.01
C ARG A 40 0.61 -3.70 -7.97
N VAL A 41 1.86 -3.71 -7.52
CA VAL A 41 3.02 -3.33 -8.35
C VAL A 41 3.16 -4.28 -9.54
N ALA A 42 3.00 -5.60 -9.34
CA ALA A 42 3.04 -6.59 -10.40
C ALA A 42 1.94 -6.35 -11.46
N LEU A 43 0.71 -6.09 -11.01
CA LEU A 43 -0.42 -5.81 -11.90
C LEU A 43 -0.22 -4.50 -12.68
N ALA A 44 0.31 -3.47 -12.04
CA ALA A 44 0.62 -2.19 -12.68
C ALA A 44 1.74 -2.34 -13.71
N ALA A 45 2.84 -3.01 -13.36
CA ALA A 45 3.94 -3.33 -14.28
C ALA A 45 3.45 -4.13 -15.50
N ASN A 46 2.68 -5.20 -15.28
CA ASN A 46 2.12 -6.00 -16.37
C ASN A 46 1.24 -5.14 -17.30
N ARG A 47 0.34 -4.34 -16.73
CA ARG A 47 -0.55 -3.47 -17.50
C ARG A 47 0.22 -2.41 -18.29
N CYS A 48 1.13 -1.71 -17.62
CA CYS A 48 1.71 -0.47 -18.12
C CYS A 48 3.02 -0.62 -18.87
N TRP A 49 3.78 -1.68 -18.63
CA TRP A 49 4.98 -1.99 -19.41
C TRP A 49 4.68 -2.98 -20.54
N PHE A 50 3.83 -3.98 -20.31
CA PHE A 50 3.67 -5.09 -21.25
C PHE A 50 2.34 -5.09 -22.02
N ARG A 51 1.20 -4.87 -21.35
CA ARG A 51 -0.13 -4.89 -22.03
C ARG A 51 -0.39 -3.63 -22.84
N SER A 52 0.10 -2.49 -22.40
CA SER A 52 0.15 -1.23 -23.16
C SER A 52 1.13 -1.28 -24.35
N LYS A 53 2.03 -2.28 -24.39
CA LYS A 53 3.13 -2.40 -25.37
C LYS A 53 4.11 -1.23 -25.31
N ASP A 54 4.56 -0.85 -24.10
CA ASP A 54 5.59 0.18 -23.95
C ASP A 54 6.88 -0.25 -24.68
N PRO A 55 7.36 0.53 -25.68
CA PRO A 55 8.56 0.19 -26.44
C PRO A 55 9.80 0.00 -25.58
N ALA A 56 9.91 0.73 -24.47
CA ALA A 56 11.05 0.66 -23.56
C ALA A 56 11.17 -0.72 -22.88
N PHE A 57 10.06 -1.46 -22.77
CA PHE A 57 10.01 -2.77 -22.11
C PHE A 57 9.89 -3.94 -23.11
N SER A 58 9.92 -3.66 -24.41
CA SER A 58 9.67 -4.63 -25.49
C SER A 58 10.68 -5.79 -25.55
N GLY A 59 11.88 -5.60 -25.00
CA GLY A 59 12.96 -6.60 -24.90
C GLY A 59 12.92 -7.47 -23.64
N TYR A 60 11.94 -7.26 -22.76
CA TYR A 60 11.86 -7.94 -21.47
C TYR A 60 10.62 -8.83 -21.35
N SER A 61 10.58 -9.63 -20.29
CA SER A 61 9.39 -10.31 -19.78
C SER A 61 9.28 -10.06 -18.27
N LEU A 62 8.06 -10.12 -17.76
CA LEU A 62 7.77 -10.00 -16.32
C LEU A 62 7.66 -11.41 -15.74
N ALA A 63 8.42 -11.70 -14.69
CA ALA A 63 8.23 -12.90 -13.87
C ALA A 63 7.87 -12.51 -12.42
N PRO A 64 6.62 -12.70 -11.99
CA PRO A 64 6.22 -12.48 -10.60
C PRO A 64 6.66 -13.67 -9.72
N GLU A 65 7.32 -13.37 -8.61
CA GLU A 65 7.67 -14.31 -7.55
C GLU A 65 7.08 -13.81 -6.24
N LEU A 66 5.75 -13.82 -6.19
CA LEU A 66 4.97 -13.25 -5.08
C LEU A 66 4.75 -14.26 -3.95
N SER A 67 4.70 -15.55 -4.28
CA SER A 67 4.65 -16.64 -3.31
C SER A 67 6.03 -16.85 -2.67
N SER A 68 6.41 -15.97 -1.75
CA SER A 68 7.66 -16.07 -1.01
C SER A 68 7.39 -16.54 0.41
N PHE A 69 7.75 -17.79 0.74
CA PHE A 69 7.74 -18.30 2.11
C PHE A 69 8.65 -17.49 3.06
N SER A 70 9.54 -16.65 2.51
CA SER A 70 10.47 -15.80 3.24
C SER A 70 9.97 -14.37 3.50
N GLY A 71 8.71 -14.03 3.18
CA GLY A 71 8.15 -12.69 3.42
C GLY A 71 8.72 -11.59 2.52
N ARG A 72 9.34 -11.97 1.39
CA ARG A 72 10.00 -11.06 0.42
C ARG A 72 9.47 -11.24 -1.00
N PRO A 73 8.19 -10.91 -1.25
CA PRO A 73 7.61 -10.97 -2.58
C PRO A 73 8.36 -10.03 -3.53
N ARG A 74 8.56 -10.49 -4.77
CA ARG A 74 9.27 -9.71 -5.79
C ARG A 74 8.66 -9.87 -7.17
N ILE A 75 8.94 -8.91 -8.04
CA ILE A 75 8.78 -9.07 -9.48
C ILE A 75 10.14 -8.90 -10.14
N LEU A 76 10.32 -9.59 -11.25
CA LEU A 76 11.55 -9.62 -12.01
C LEU A 76 11.29 -9.11 -13.42
N LEU A 77 12.26 -8.36 -13.97
CA LEU A 77 12.42 -8.26 -15.41
C LEU A 77 13.52 -9.21 -15.85
N VAL A 78 13.18 -10.02 -16.82
CA VAL A 78 14.07 -11.01 -17.44
C VAL A 78 14.10 -10.79 -18.95
N PRO A 79 15.09 -11.29 -19.69
CA PRO A 79 15.07 -11.27 -21.14
C PRO A 79 13.77 -11.85 -21.70
N LYS A 80 13.25 -11.24 -22.77
CA LYS A 80 12.01 -11.69 -23.38
C LYS A 80 12.00 -13.17 -23.72
N GLY A 81 10.95 -13.87 -23.34
CA GLY A 81 10.76 -15.29 -23.63
C GLY A 81 11.69 -16.23 -22.86
N ARG A 82 12.44 -15.74 -21.86
CA ARG A 82 13.34 -16.55 -21.02
C ARG A 82 13.08 -16.28 -19.53
N PRO A 83 11.96 -16.76 -18.97
CA PRO A 83 11.58 -16.49 -17.59
C PRO A 83 12.59 -17.01 -16.54
N GLU A 84 13.31 -18.08 -16.87
CA GLU A 84 14.35 -18.70 -16.04
C GLU A 84 15.74 -18.04 -16.14
N ALA A 85 15.92 -17.07 -17.05
CA ALA A 85 17.18 -16.39 -17.20
C ALA A 85 17.48 -15.44 -16.03
N LYS A 86 18.76 -15.08 -15.87
CA LYS A 86 19.20 -14.14 -14.84
C LYS A 86 18.37 -12.84 -14.88
N PRO A 87 17.79 -12.40 -13.75
CA PRO A 87 17.06 -11.14 -13.68
C PRO A 87 17.93 -9.93 -14.03
N LEU A 88 17.36 -9.02 -14.81
CA LEU A 88 17.91 -7.73 -15.19
C LEU A 88 17.37 -6.60 -14.32
N LEU A 89 16.20 -6.80 -13.71
CA LEU A 89 15.63 -5.94 -12.68
C LEU A 89 15.00 -6.83 -11.61
N VAL A 90 15.21 -6.48 -10.35
CA VAL A 90 14.47 -7.02 -9.21
C VAL A 90 13.78 -5.87 -8.50
N VAL A 91 12.48 -6.03 -8.25
CA VAL A 91 11.68 -5.12 -7.44
C VAL A 91 11.11 -5.93 -6.29
N GLU A 92 11.49 -5.59 -5.06
CA GLU A 92 11.22 -6.42 -3.88
C GLU A 92 10.61 -5.61 -2.74
N GLY A 93 9.55 -6.17 -2.14
CA GLY A 93 8.95 -5.67 -0.91
C GLY A 93 9.32 -6.54 0.29
N ARG A 94 9.21 -5.97 1.49
CA ARG A 94 9.36 -6.67 2.77
C ARG A 94 8.25 -6.28 3.74
N ASP A 95 7.84 -7.22 4.58
CA ASP A 95 6.88 -6.92 5.64
C ASP A 95 7.47 -5.94 6.66
N GLY A 96 6.60 -5.17 7.31
CA GLY A 96 7.01 -4.16 8.30
C GLY A 96 7.66 -2.89 7.74
N SER A 97 7.80 -2.76 6.41
CA SER A 97 8.27 -1.55 5.75
C SER A 97 7.35 -1.17 4.61
N SER A 98 7.22 0.11 4.27
CA SER A 98 6.56 0.59 3.04
C SER A 98 7.52 0.73 1.85
N GLU A 99 8.81 0.56 2.08
CA GLU A 99 9.82 0.71 1.04
C GLU A 99 9.84 -0.49 0.08
N ILE A 100 10.14 -0.20 -1.18
CA ILE A 100 10.39 -1.20 -2.22
C ILE A 100 11.84 -1.04 -2.65
N ALA A 101 12.61 -2.12 -2.53
CA ALA A 101 13.96 -2.17 -3.08
C ALA A 101 13.89 -2.41 -4.59
N THR A 102 14.72 -1.70 -5.35
CA THR A 102 14.79 -1.84 -6.81
C THR A 102 16.24 -1.84 -7.24
N TYR A 103 16.70 -2.91 -7.90
CA TYR A 103 18.11 -3.10 -8.23
C TYR A 103 18.31 -4.04 -9.43
N GLY A 104 19.52 -4.04 -9.99
CA GLY A 104 19.93 -4.86 -11.13
C GLY A 104 20.38 -4.02 -12.33
N PRO A 105 20.92 -4.67 -13.39
CA PRO A 105 21.49 -3.98 -14.56
C PRO A 105 20.62 -2.90 -15.21
N VAL A 106 19.29 -3.04 -15.16
CA VAL A 106 18.35 -2.02 -15.67
C VAL A 106 18.50 -0.68 -14.95
N MET A 107 18.89 -0.70 -13.68
CA MET A 107 19.05 0.48 -12.84
C MET A 107 20.34 1.26 -13.11
N ASP A 108 21.27 0.68 -13.87
CA ASP A 108 22.52 1.33 -14.27
C ASP A 108 22.42 2.01 -15.65
N GLY A 109 21.25 1.89 -16.31
CA GLY A 109 21.03 2.37 -17.67
C GLY A 109 19.98 3.47 -17.79
N ALA A 110 19.65 3.83 -19.04
CA ALA A 110 18.70 4.89 -19.37
C ALA A 110 17.27 4.66 -18.82
N LEU A 111 16.91 3.41 -18.51
CA LEU A 111 15.58 3.04 -18.02
C LEU A 111 15.40 3.27 -16.50
N ALA A 112 16.49 3.51 -15.76
CA ALA A 112 16.51 3.59 -14.30
C ALA A 112 15.54 4.65 -13.74
N ALA A 113 15.55 5.86 -14.33
CA ALA A 113 14.67 6.95 -13.90
C ALA A 113 13.19 6.62 -14.13
N ARG A 114 12.88 6.00 -15.27
CA ARG A 114 11.52 5.58 -15.62
C ARG A 114 11.01 4.50 -14.67
N VAL A 115 11.80 3.45 -14.45
CA VAL A 115 11.47 2.37 -13.51
C VAL A 115 11.26 2.92 -12.10
N SER A 116 12.19 3.74 -11.61
CA SER A 116 12.09 4.34 -10.26
C SER A 116 10.83 5.18 -10.11
N GLY A 117 10.47 5.97 -11.12
CA GLY A 117 9.26 6.77 -11.14
C GLY A 117 8.01 5.89 -11.07
N ASP A 118 7.93 4.90 -11.96
CA ASP A 118 6.78 3.99 -12.06
C ASP A 118 6.55 3.21 -10.76
N ILE A 119 7.61 2.59 -10.22
CA ILE A 119 7.54 1.85 -8.95
C ILE A 119 7.11 2.76 -7.80
N ARG A 120 7.64 3.98 -7.70
CA ARG A 120 7.25 4.93 -6.65
C ARG A 120 5.76 5.27 -6.71
N ARG A 121 5.24 5.58 -7.90
CA ARG A 121 3.82 5.92 -8.08
C ARG A 121 2.92 4.74 -7.75
N TRP A 122 3.26 3.54 -8.22
CA TRP A 122 2.45 2.34 -7.98
C TRP A 122 2.50 1.87 -6.52
N ASN A 123 3.65 2.03 -5.84
CA ASN A 123 3.74 1.81 -4.40
C ASN A 123 2.82 2.77 -3.62
N GLY A 124 2.72 4.02 -4.09
CA GLY A 124 1.77 5.02 -3.60
C GLY A 124 0.31 4.79 -3.98
N GLY A 125 -0.01 3.72 -4.72
CA GLY A 125 -1.38 3.33 -5.07
C GLY A 125 -1.86 3.79 -6.45
N ALA A 126 -1.04 4.48 -7.23
CA ALA A 126 -1.40 4.82 -8.61
C ALA A 126 -1.54 3.56 -9.47
N THR A 127 -2.49 3.57 -10.42
CA THR A 127 -2.71 2.45 -11.34
C THR A 127 -2.49 2.83 -12.81
N GLY A 128 -2.26 4.11 -13.10
CA GLY A 128 -2.03 4.62 -14.46
C GLY A 128 -0.63 4.31 -15.00
N CYS A 129 -0.51 4.41 -16.34
CA CYS A 129 0.73 4.11 -17.09
C CYS A 129 1.54 5.35 -17.47
N SER A 130 0.94 6.53 -17.35
CA SER A 130 1.64 7.81 -17.45
C SER A 130 2.45 8.06 -16.18
N ALA A 131 3.67 8.57 -16.37
CA ALA A 131 4.50 9.11 -15.31
C ALA A 131 4.33 10.62 -15.23
#